data_AF-M5BIX3-F1
#
_entry.id   AF-M5BIX3-F1
#
_cell.length_a   1.000
_cell.length_b   1.000
_cell.length_c   1.000
_cell.angle_alpha   90.00
_cell.angle_beta   90.00
_cell.angle_gamma   90.00
#
_symmetry.space_group_name_H-M   'P 1'
#
loop_
_entity.id
_entity.type
_entity.pdbx_description
1 polymer ?
#
loop_
_entity_poly.entity_id
_entity_poly.type
_entity_poly.pdbx_seq_one_letter_code
_entity_poly.pdbx_strand_id
1 'polypeptide(L)'
;MKASSTGFSTAGHPSYPYQGGEGIDFDENLKISTLDFGTAHAYPEHWGEANNITLWGTQWIRDHAASQKAANKPVILEEFGVTEQYGRLNIYPVWWKEIISSGLAGDLIWQAGSALSFGNAHDDGYTIFPGEAEYTLQTQYATLLKARG
;
A
#
# COMPACT_ATOMS: atom_id res chain seq x y z
N MET A 1 13.10 2.98 -14.79
CA MET A 1 11.65 3.31 -15.02
C MET A 1 10.82 2.51 -14.01
N LYS A 2 9.53 2.84 -13.76
CA LYS A 2 8.66 2.15 -12.79
C LYS A 2 7.59 1.29 -13.48
N ALA A 3 7.28 0.10 -12.96
CA ALA A 3 6.07 -0.65 -13.30
C ALA A 3 4.98 -0.29 -12.29
N SER A 4 3.94 0.41 -12.74
CA SER A 4 2.68 0.53 -12.01
C SER A 4 1.85 -0.70 -12.32
N SER A 5 1.76 -1.66 -11.39
CA SER A 5 1.17 -2.95 -11.71
C SER A 5 0.77 -3.75 -10.48
N THR A 6 -0.19 -3.24 -9.71
CA THR A 6 -0.56 -3.77 -8.39
C THR A 6 -0.94 -5.26 -8.37
N GLY A 7 -1.44 -5.82 -9.47
CA GLY A 7 -2.04 -7.16 -9.50
C GLY A 7 -1.06 -8.33 -9.67
N PHE A 8 -1.45 -9.50 -9.16
CA PHE A 8 -0.81 -10.77 -9.52
C PHE A 8 -1.56 -11.46 -10.66
N SER A 9 -0.95 -12.48 -11.25
CA SER A 9 -1.57 -13.39 -12.22
C SER A 9 -1.64 -14.83 -11.71
N THR A 10 -2.22 -15.01 -10.52
CA THR A 10 -2.43 -16.31 -9.87
C THR A 10 -3.80 -16.88 -10.27
N ALA A 11 -3.79 -17.79 -11.24
CA ALA A 11 -5.00 -18.41 -11.76
C ALA A 11 -5.84 -19.09 -10.65
N GLY A 12 -7.13 -18.76 -10.59
CA GLY A 12 -8.07 -19.33 -9.63
C GLY A 12 -8.01 -18.74 -8.22
N HIS A 13 -7.21 -17.70 -7.97
CA HIS A 13 -7.20 -17.03 -6.68
C HIS A 13 -8.58 -16.39 -6.38
N PRO A 14 -9.13 -16.49 -5.16
CA PRO A 14 -10.48 -16.00 -4.86
C PRO A 14 -10.61 -14.47 -4.88
N SER A 15 -9.50 -13.77 -4.63
CA SER A 15 -9.46 -12.30 -4.60
C SER A 15 -9.10 -11.72 -5.97
N TYR A 16 -9.93 -10.80 -6.47
CA TYR A 16 -9.82 -10.18 -7.80
C TYR A 16 -8.42 -9.62 -8.13
N PRO A 17 -7.74 -8.86 -7.25
CA PRO A 17 -6.42 -8.28 -7.56
C PRO A 17 -5.32 -9.33 -7.81
N TYR A 18 -5.54 -10.59 -7.44
CA TYR A 18 -4.59 -11.67 -7.68
C TYR A 18 -4.83 -12.45 -8.98
N GLN A 19 -5.94 -12.23 -9.67
CA GLN A 19 -6.40 -13.14 -10.74
C GLN A 19 -5.76 -12.87 -12.11
N GLY A 20 -5.08 -11.75 -12.30
CA GLY A 20 -4.48 -11.34 -13.59
C GLY A 20 -5.48 -10.83 -14.62
N GLY A 21 -6.76 -10.68 -14.27
CA GLY A 21 -7.82 -10.22 -15.19
C GLY A 21 -7.59 -8.81 -15.76
N GLU A 22 -6.85 -7.98 -15.03
CA GLU A 22 -6.43 -6.63 -15.45
C GLU A 22 -5.26 -6.63 -16.46
N GLY A 23 -4.79 -7.82 -16.87
CA GLY A 23 -3.65 -7.96 -17.78
C GLY A 23 -2.30 -7.68 -17.12
N ILE A 24 -2.26 -7.75 -15.78
CA ILE A 24 -1.08 -7.46 -14.98
C ILE A 24 -0.55 -8.74 -14.32
N ASP A 25 0.75 -8.94 -14.44
CA ASP A 25 1.53 -9.92 -13.67
C ASP A 25 2.70 -9.19 -13.00
N PHE A 26 2.56 -8.90 -11.70
CA PHE A 26 3.56 -8.19 -10.92
C PHE A 26 4.93 -8.89 -10.90
N ASP A 27 4.95 -10.21 -10.81
CA ASP A 27 6.20 -10.99 -10.71
C ASP A 27 6.94 -11.00 -12.05
N GLU A 28 6.23 -11.09 -13.18
CA GLU A 28 6.85 -10.93 -14.50
C GLU A 28 7.34 -9.50 -14.74
N ASN A 29 6.58 -8.49 -14.33
CA ASN A 29 7.00 -7.09 -14.45
C ASN A 29 8.28 -6.81 -13.66
N LEU A 30 8.43 -7.38 -12.46
CA LEU A 30 9.64 -7.27 -11.66
C LEU A 30 10.88 -7.87 -12.35
N LYS A 31 10.74 -8.81 -13.30
CA LYS A 31 11.88 -9.38 -14.04
C LYS A 31 12.42 -8.45 -15.13
N ILE A 32 11.69 -7.43 -15.55
CA ILE A 32 12.14 -6.50 -16.62
C ILE A 32 13.38 -5.74 -16.15
N SER A 33 14.51 -5.90 -16.85
CA SER A 33 15.82 -5.37 -16.42
C SER A 33 15.90 -3.84 -16.37
N THR A 34 15.06 -3.12 -17.11
CA THR A 34 15.02 -1.65 -17.14
C THR A 34 14.08 -1.04 -16.09
N LEU A 35 13.43 -1.87 -15.29
CA LEU A 35 12.60 -1.46 -14.16
C LEU A 35 13.36 -1.67 -12.86
N ASP A 36 13.53 -0.60 -12.10
CA ASP A 36 14.45 -0.55 -10.96
C ASP A 36 13.78 -0.98 -9.66
N PHE A 37 12.46 -0.81 -9.56
CA PHE A 37 11.63 -1.17 -8.42
C PHE A 37 10.19 -1.45 -8.88
N GLY A 38 9.45 -2.23 -8.09
CA GLY A 38 8.03 -2.46 -8.28
C GLY A 38 7.17 -1.53 -7.43
N THR A 39 5.94 -1.29 -7.87
CA THR A 39 4.96 -0.54 -7.07
C THR A 39 3.63 -1.25 -7.00
N ALA A 40 2.99 -1.14 -5.83
CA ALA A 40 1.68 -1.69 -5.56
C ALA A 40 0.80 -0.65 -4.88
N HIS A 41 -0.51 -0.73 -5.09
CA HIS A 41 -1.50 0.03 -4.35
C HIS A 41 -2.31 -0.90 -3.45
N ALA A 42 -3.07 -0.36 -2.51
CA ALA A 42 -4.04 -1.13 -1.71
C ALA A 42 -5.31 -0.34 -1.40
N TYR A 43 -6.44 -0.77 -2.00
CA TYR A 43 -7.79 -0.23 -1.77
C TYR A 43 -8.81 -1.36 -1.62
N PRO A 44 -8.74 -2.17 -0.55
CA PRO A 44 -9.55 -3.38 -0.40
C PRO A 44 -11.06 -3.12 -0.47
N GLU A 45 -11.56 -1.98 -0.01
CA GLU A 45 -12.99 -1.64 -0.15
C GLU A 45 -13.46 -1.51 -1.60
N HIS A 46 -12.56 -1.13 -2.51
CA HIS A 46 -12.85 -1.02 -3.94
C HIS A 46 -12.65 -2.33 -4.69
N TRP A 47 -11.99 -3.31 -4.07
CA TRP A 47 -11.59 -4.57 -4.70
C TRP A 47 -12.41 -5.78 -4.23
N GLY A 48 -13.54 -5.52 -3.57
CA GLY A 48 -14.44 -6.57 -3.08
C GLY A 48 -14.04 -7.17 -1.73
N GLU A 49 -13.09 -6.55 -1.02
CA GLU A 49 -12.49 -7.07 0.21
C GLU A 49 -12.94 -6.29 1.46
N ALA A 50 -14.04 -5.55 1.35
CA ALA A 50 -14.56 -4.67 2.41
C ALA A 50 -14.86 -5.40 3.75
N ASN A 51 -15.16 -6.70 3.71
CA ASN A 51 -15.43 -7.50 4.90
C ASN A 51 -14.17 -8.05 5.57
N ASN A 52 -12.98 -7.83 4.99
CA ASN A 52 -11.72 -8.41 5.46
C ASN A 52 -10.51 -7.46 5.29
N ILE A 53 -10.77 -6.15 5.26
CA ILE A 53 -9.78 -5.10 4.93
C ILE A 53 -8.44 -5.30 5.66
N THR A 54 -8.46 -5.42 6.99
CA THR A 54 -7.24 -5.49 7.80
C THR A 54 -6.36 -6.67 7.42
N LEU A 55 -6.94 -7.88 7.41
CA LEU A 55 -6.17 -9.12 7.15
C LEU A 55 -5.80 -9.24 5.67
N TRP A 56 -6.71 -8.83 4.77
CA TRP A 56 -6.43 -8.82 3.34
C TRP A 56 -5.25 -7.91 3.03
N GLY A 57 -5.25 -6.66 3.51
CA GLY A 57 -4.14 -5.72 3.28
C GLY A 57 -2.84 -6.18 3.93
N THR A 58 -2.90 -6.85 5.08
CA THR A 58 -1.72 -7.46 5.72
C THR A 58 -1.11 -8.55 4.83
N GLN A 59 -1.95 -9.43 4.27
CA GLN A 59 -1.48 -10.49 3.36
C GLN A 59 -0.95 -9.89 2.05
N TRP A 60 -1.62 -8.88 1.50
CA TRP A 60 -1.19 -8.16 0.31
C TRP A 60 0.21 -7.56 0.44
N ILE A 61 0.48 -6.88 1.56
CA ILE A 61 1.80 -6.32 1.89
C ILE A 61 2.86 -7.43 1.97
N ARG A 62 2.53 -8.55 2.62
CA ARG A 62 3.43 -9.68 2.79
C ARG A 62 3.81 -10.32 1.45
N ASP A 63 2.84 -10.51 0.56
CA ASP A 63 3.07 -11.13 -0.74
C ASP A 63 3.95 -10.24 -1.63
N HIS A 64 3.68 -8.93 -1.65
CA HIS A 64 4.54 -7.98 -2.37
C HIS A 64 5.97 -7.92 -1.80
N ALA A 65 6.13 -8.05 -0.48
CA ALA A 65 7.44 -8.15 0.15
C ALA A 65 8.15 -9.48 -0.20
N ALA A 66 7.41 -10.56 -0.46
CA ALA A 66 7.97 -11.82 -0.93
C ALA A 66 8.47 -11.69 -2.38
N SER A 67 7.68 -11.08 -3.27
CA SER A 67 8.08 -10.77 -4.66
C SER A 67 9.30 -9.85 -4.70
N GLN A 68 9.34 -8.82 -3.84
CA GLN A 68 10.51 -7.96 -3.66
C GLN A 68 11.80 -8.77 -3.43
N LYS A 69 11.74 -9.72 -2.48
CA LYS A 69 12.88 -10.57 -2.13
C LYS A 69 13.26 -11.51 -3.27
N ALA A 70 12.27 -12.11 -3.92
CA ALA A 70 12.49 -13.03 -5.03
C ALA A 70 13.14 -12.35 -6.25
N ALA A 71 12.69 -11.14 -6.58
CA ALA A 71 13.23 -10.37 -7.71
C ALA A 71 14.54 -9.62 -7.37
N ASN A 72 14.90 -9.53 -6.09
CA ASN A 72 16.00 -8.70 -5.59
C ASN A 72 15.91 -7.24 -6.10
N LYS A 73 14.69 -6.68 -6.07
CA LYS A 73 14.38 -5.30 -6.42
C LYS A 73 13.47 -4.69 -5.36
N PRO A 74 13.64 -3.43 -4.96
CA PRO A 74 12.74 -2.77 -4.02
C PRO A 74 11.28 -2.78 -4.50
N VAL A 75 10.33 -2.84 -3.57
CA VAL A 75 8.90 -2.67 -3.83
C VAL A 75 8.33 -1.65 -2.85
N ILE A 76 7.56 -0.70 -3.37
CA ILE A 76 6.90 0.34 -2.58
C ILE A 76 5.38 0.13 -2.67
N LEU A 77 4.70 0.16 -1.52
CA LEU A 77 3.25 0.33 -1.46
C LEU A 77 2.93 1.81 -1.73
N GLU A 78 2.93 2.21 -3.00
CA GLU A 78 3.00 3.63 -3.41
C GLU A 78 1.67 4.38 -3.30
N GLU A 79 0.56 3.67 -3.09
CA GLU A 79 -0.71 4.26 -2.68
C GLU A 79 -1.46 3.26 -1.79
N PHE A 80 -1.92 3.68 -0.62
CA PHE A 80 -2.86 2.89 0.16
C PHE A 80 -3.76 3.80 0.96
N GLY A 81 -4.97 3.32 1.23
CA GLY A 81 -5.89 4.04 2.08
C GLY A 81 -7.14 3.20 2.32
N VAL A 82 -7.80 3.49 3.43
CA VAL A 82 -9.17 3.02 3.69
C VAL A 82 -10.02 4.22 4.04
N THR A 83 -11.30 4.26 3.71
CA THR A 83 -12.21 5.34 4.16
C THR A 83 -12.45 5.31 5.67
N GLU A 84 -12.75 6.47 6.29
CA GLU A 84 -12.92 6.62 7.75
C GLU A 84 -13.92 5.61 8.35
N GLN A 85 -14.98 5.29 7.61
CA GLN A 85 -16.01 4.33 8.01
C GLN A 85 -15.49 2.92 8.32
N TYR A 86 -14.30 2.56 7.83
CA TYR A 86 -13.66 1.26 8.09
C TYR A 86 -12.72 1.28 9.31
N GLY A 87 -12.48 2.45 9.93
CA GLY A 87 -11.69 2.57 11.15
C GLY A 87 -10.17 2.57 10.91
N ARG A 88 -9.68 3.58 10.18
CA ARG A 88 -8.26 3.80 9.85
C ARG A 88 -7.31 3.64 11.01
N LEU A 89 -7.66 4.23 12.16
CA LEU A 89 -6.85 4.21 13.38
C LEU A 89 -6.55 2.81 13.90
N ASN A 90 -7.38 1.82 13.56
CA ASN A 90 -7.14 0.42 13.90
C ASN A 90 -6.40 -0.33 12.80
N ILE A 91 -6.63 0.03 11.54
CA ILE A 91 -6.09 -0.67 10.36
C ILE A 91 -4.65 -0.26 10.07
N TYR A 92 -4.36 1.04 9.96
CA TYR A 92 -3.05 1.51 9.53
C TYR A 92 -1.90 1.06 10.45
N PRO A 93 -2.03 1.03 11.80
CA PRO A 93 -1.00 0.46 12.65
C PRO A 93 -0.66 -1.00 12.34
N VAL A 94 -1.63 -1.80 11.89
CA VAL A 94 -1.39 -3.20 11.50
C VAL A 94 -0.61 -3.26 10.19
N TRP A 95 -1.02 -2.47 9.19
CA TRP A 95 -0.37 -2.44 7.89
C TRP A 95 1.05 -1.88 7.96
N TRP A 96 1.29 -0.77 8.66
CA TRP A 96 2.64 -0.22 8.86
C TRP A 96 3.55 -1.18 9.62
N LYS A 97 3.04 -1.92 10.62
CA LYS A 97 3.81 -2.97 11.29
C LYS A 97 4.21 -4.07 10.32
N GLU A 98 3.31 -4.51 9.45
CA GLU A 98 3.63 -5.52 8.43
C GLU A 98 4.61 -4.99 7.37
N ILE A 99 4.49 -3.73 6.92
CA ILE A 99 5.46 -3.09 6.01
C ILE A 99 6.87 -3.14 6.61
N ILE A 100 6.99 -2.78 7.89
CA ILE A 100 8.27 -2.78 8.60
C ILE A 100 8.79 -4.22 8.77
N SER A 101 7.98 -5.12 9.31
CA SER A 101 8.40 -6.48 9.70
C SER A 101 8.66 -7.40 8.51
N SER A 102 7.92 -7.24 7.40
CA SER A 102 8.10 -8.01 6.18
C SER A 102 9.37 -7.62 5.42
N GLY A 103 9.86 -6.39 5.63
CA GLY A 103 10.99 -5.82 4.91
C GLY A 103 10.62 -5.11 3.60
N LEU A 104 9.32 -4.84 3.35
CA LEU A 104 8.89 -4.07 2.18
C LEU A 104 9.59 -2.69 2.16
N ALA A 105 10.09 -2.25 1.01
CA ALA A 105 11.04 -1.15 0.94
C ALA A 105 10.45 0.20 1.38
N GLY A 106 9.17 0.44 1.15
CA GLY A 106 8.48 1.62 1.68
C GLY A 106 7.00 1.67 1.38
N ASP A 107 6.38 2.75 1.82
CA ASP A 107 4.96 3.02 1.66
C ASP A 107 4.70 4.53 1.46
N LEU A 108 3.60 4.85 0.78
CA LEU A 108 3.09 6.20 0.61
C LEU A 108 1.57 6.18 0.82
N ILE A 109 1.10 6.87 1.86
CA ILE A 109 -0.34 7.00 2.13
C ILE A 109 -1.01 7.83 1.02
N TRP A 110 -2.19 7.39 0.57
CA TRP A 110 -3.10 8.20 -0.21
C TRP A 110 -4.16 8.81 0.70
N GLN A 111 -4.27 10.12 0.86
CA GLN A 111 -3.31 11.14 0.40
C GLN A 111 -3.03 12.19 1.47
N ALA A 112 -1.91 12.90 1.35
CA ALA A 112 -1.57 13.97 2.27
C ALA A 112 -2.46 15.20 2.04
N GLY A 113 -3.13 15.64 3.09
CA GLY A 113 -3.88 16.89 3.13
C GLY A 113 -3.00 18.09 3.45
N SER A 114 -3.45 19.28 3.08
CA SER A 114 -2.79 20.54 3.45
C SER A 114 -3.82 21.61 3.80
N ALA A 115 -3.55 22.36 4.87
CA ALA A 115 -4.27 23.59 5.16
C ALA A 115 -3.67 24.72 4.31
N LEU A 116 -4.46 25.27 3.38
CA LEU A 116 -4.05 26.35 2.50
C LEU A 116 -4.65 27.68 2.97
N SER A 117 -4.14 28.80 2.45
CA SER A 117 -4.62 30.14 2.81
C SER A 117 -6.11 30.38 2.52
N PHE A 118 -6.71 29.57 1.65
CA PHE A 118 -8.11 29.65 1.23
C PHE A 118 -8.95 28.45 1.68
N GLY A 119 -8.46 27.66 2.64
CA GLY A 119 -9.13 26.48 3.17
C GLY A 119 -8.32 25.20 2.97
N ASN A 120 -8.89 24.08 3.39
CA ASN A 120 -8.25 22.78 3.21
C ASN A 120 -8.18 22.41 1.72
N ALA A 121 -7.13 21.65 1.36
CA ALA A 121 -7.08 20.94 0.09
C ALA A 121 -8.28 20.00 -0.08
N HIS A 122 -8.50 19.54 -1.31
CA HIS A 122 -9.57 18.58 -1.62
C HIS A 122 -9.47 17.33 -0.75
N ASP A 123 -10.63 16.85 -0.29
CA ASP A 123 -10.76 15.61 0.45
C ASP A 123 -11.65 14.64 -0.34
N ASP A 124 -11.03 13.59 -0.89
CA ASP A 124 -11.70 12.50 -1.59
C ASP A 124 -12.22 11.40 -0.63
N GLY A 125 -12.23 11.71 0.65
CA GLY A 125 -12.53 10.79 1.71
C GLY A 125 -11.30 10.11 2.25
N TYR A 126 -10.14 10.05 1.55
CA TYR A 126 -8.88 9.42 1.97
C TYR A 126 -7.84 10.38 2.55
N THR A 127 -8.11 11.68 2.52
CA THR A 127 -7.11 12.70 2.81
C THR A 127 -6.78 12.74 4.30
N ILE A 128 -5.48 12.77 4.63
CA ILE A 128 -4.97 12.87 6.00
C ILE A 128 -4.33 14.24 6.20
N PHE A 129 -4.95 15.10 7.01
CA PHE A 129 -4.47 16.45 7.29
C PHE A 129 -3.49 16.50 8.48
N PRO A 130 -2.52 17.44 8.49
CA PRO A 130 -1.71 17.70 9.67
C PRO A 130 -2.56 17.98 10.91
N GLY A 131 -2.28 17.27 12.00
CA GLY A 131 -3.02 17.37 13.26
C GLY A 131 -4.03 16.24 13.50
N GLU A 132 -4.32 15.42 12.50
CA GLU A 132 -5.14 14.22 12.66
C GLU A 132 -4.37 13.09 13.36
N ALA A 133 -5.11 12.13 13.92
CA ALA A 133 -4.52 11.02 14.65
C ALA A 133 -3.72 10.09 13.71
N GLU A 134 -4.20 9.90 12.48
CA GLU A 134 -3.52 9.20 11.39
C GLU A 134 -2.20 9.87 11.02
N TYR A 135 -2.17 11.21 10.96
CA TYR A 135 -0.92 11.95 10.71
C TYR A 135 0.11 11.67 11.80
N THR A 136 -0.33 11.64 13.07
CA THR A 136 0.54 11.27 14.20
C THR A 136 1.09 9.85 14.05
N LEU A 137 0.22 8.88 13.71
CA LEU A 137 0.66 7.51 13.46
C LEU A 137 1.65 7.43 12.28
N GLN A 138 1.38 8.13 11.18
CA GLN A 138 2.27 8.16 10.02
C GLN A 138 3.67 8.66 10.40
N THR A 139 3.78 9.74 11.18
CA THR A 139 5.10 10.24 11.65
C THR A 139 5.84 9.22 12.54
N GLN A 140 5.11 8.50 13.41
CA GLN A 140 5.66 7.42 14.23
C GLN A 140 6.20 6.28 13.35
N TYR A 141 5.41 5.78 12.41
CA TYR A 141 5.83 4.65 11.57
C TYR A 141 6.89 5.03 10.54
N ALA A 142 6.90 6.25 10.02
CA ALA A 142 8.00 6.77 9.22
C ALA A 142 9.33 6.77 10.00
N THR A 143 9.29 7.10 11.29
CA THR A 143 10.47 7.03 12.16
C THR A 143 10.95 5.59 12.33
N LEU A 144 10.03 4.65 12.55
CA LEU A 144 10.37 3.22 12.70
C LEU A 144 10.91 2.61 11.39
N LEU A 145 10.31 2.97 10.24
CA LEU A 145 10.77 2.53 8.93
C LEU A 145 12.18 3.03 8.65
N LYS A 146 12.46 4.31 8.92
CA LYS A 146 13.80 4.91 8.80
C LYS A 146 14.84 4.23 9.70
N ALA A 147 14.44 3.72 10.86
CA ALA A 147 15.34 3.04 11.80
C ALA A 147 15.65 1.58 11.42
N ARG A 148 14.96 1.00 10.42
CA ARG A 148 15.11 -0.42 10.02
C ARG A 148 16.48 -0.76 9.41
N GLY A 149 17.22 0.23 8.90
CA GLY A 149 18.52 0.03 8.23
C GLY A 149 18.35 -0.09 6.74
#